data_AF-A0A975S735-F1
#
_entry.id   AF-A0A975S735-F1
#
_cell.length_a   1.000
_cell.length_b   1.000
_cell.length_c   1.000
_cell.angle_alpha   90.00
_cell.angle_beta   90.00
_cell.angle_gamma   90.00
#
_symmetry.space_group_name_H-M   'P 1'
#
loop_
_entity.id
_entity.type
_entity.pdbx_description
1 polymer ?
#
loop_
_entity_poly.entity_id
_entity_poly.type
_entity_poly.pdbx_seq_one_letter_code
_entity_poly.pdbx_strand_id
1 'polypeptide(L)'
;MAGVLLAGTALSGCGFAALEPGAAEELRKEVASVTEAAHSGRYQEALRDLDNLAERLETAAEEGDVSQTREERISAAIDAVRLSLEAEIALQK
;
A
#
# COMPACT_ATOMS: atom_id res chain seq x y z
N MET A 1 1.59 0.59 -50.25
CA MET A 1 0.26 0.76 -49.64
C MET A 1 -0.05 -0.50 -48.84
N ALA A 2 -0.46 -0.32 -47.58
CA ALA A 2 -1.21 -1.27 -46.74
C ALA A 2 -0.57 -2.65 -46.45
N GLY A 3 -0.60 -3.18 -45.24
CA GLY A 3 -1.25 -2.75 -44.01
C GLY A 3 -0.89 -3.72 -42.90
N VAL A 4 -0.65 -3.12 -41.73
CA VAL A 4 -0.46 -3.71 -40.41
C VAL A 4 -1.58 -4.68 -40.07
N LEU A 5 -1.25 -5.85 -39.51
CA LEU A 5 -1.97 -6.46 -38.40
C LEU A 5 -0.96 -7.24 -37.54
N LEU A 6 -0.17 -6.50 -36.76
CA LEU A 6 0.43 -7.07 -35.56
C LEU A 6 -0.73 -7.40 -34.63
N ALA A 7 -1.07 -8.68 -34.56
CA ALA A 7 -1.88 -9.25 -33.50
C ALA A 7 -1.12 -9.07 -32.18
N GLY A 8 -1.19 -7.85 -31.65
CA GLY A 8 -0.82 -7.53 -30.29
C GLY A 8 -1.77 -8.31 -29.40
N THR A 9 -1.24 -9.38 -28.82
CA THR A 9 -1.80 -10.06 -27.68
C THR A 9 -2.14 -9.00 -26.64
N ALA A 10 -3.41 -8.59 -26.59
CA ALA A 10 -3.98 -7.99 -25.41
C ALA A 10 -3.97 -9.09 -24.35
N LEU A 11 -2.82 -9.27 -23.70
CA LEU A 11 -2.85 -9.65 -22.31
C LEU A 11 -3.69 -8.57 -21.67
N SER A 12 -4.94 -8.92 -21.33
CA SER A 12 -5.70 -8.29 -20.27
C SER A 12 -4.91 -8.45 -18.98
N GLY A 13 -3.76 -7.77 -18.92
CA GLY A 13 -3.09 -7.44 -17.69
C GLY A 13 -4.12 -6.72 -16.87
N CYS A 14 -4.31 -7.21 -15.64
CA CYS A 14 -5.11 -6.63 -14.59
C CYS A 14 -5.39 -5.15 -14.85
N GLY A 15 -6.66 -4.79 -14.97
CA GLY A 15 -7.09 -3.40 -14.83
C GLY A 15 -6.65 -2.92 -13.45
N PHE A 16 -5.40 -2.50 -13.33
CA PHE A 16 -4.98 -1.56 -12.33
C PHE A 16 -5.61 -0.27 -12.81
N ALA A 17 -6.72 0.14 -12.19
CA ALA A 17 -6.97 1.57 -12.04
C ALA A 17 -5.65 2.12 -11.49
N ALA A 18 -4.94 2.85 -12.35
CA ALA A 18 -3.67 3.44 -11.98
C ALA A 18 -4.00 4.40 -10.84
N LEU A 19 -3.43 4.16 -9.65
CA LEU A 19 -3.46 5.17 -8.62
C LEU A 19 -2.92 6.46 -9.23
N GLU A 20 -3.53 7.58 -8.87
CA GLU A 20 -2.99 8.87 -9.23
C GLU A 20 -1.52 8.92 -8.76
N PRO A 21 -0.56 9.33 -9.62
CA PRO A 21 0.86 9.08 -9.39
C PRO A 21 1.39 9.70 -8.09
N GLY A 22 0.72 10.74 -7.57
CA GLY A 22 1.02 11.32 -6.26
C GLY A 22 0.61 10.42 -5.09
N ALA A 23 -0.62 9.91 -5.08
CA ALA A 23 -1.13 9.04 -4.02
C ALA A 23 -0.33 7.72 -3.92
N ALA A 24 0.01 7.12 -5.06
CA ALA A 24 0.86 5.93 -5.09
C ALA A 24 2.27 6.16 -4.54
N GLU A 25 2.86 7.32 -4.81
CA GLU A 25 4.21 7.63 -4.33
C GLU A 25 4.25 7.78 -2.81
N GLU A 26 3.27 8.49 -2.27
CA GLU A 26 3.22 8.70 -0.83
C GLU A 26 2.90 7.42 -0.04
N LEU A 27 2.03 6.55 -0.55
CA LEU A 27 1.78 5.23 0.06
C LEU A 27 3.07 4.37 0.06
N ARG A 28 3.87 4.43 -1.01
CA ARG A 28 5.16 3.70 -1.08
C ARG A 28 6.19 4.22 -0.09
N LYS A 29 6.27 5.54 0.11
CA LYS A 29 7.16 6.15 1.10
C LYS A 29 6.84 5.71 2.52
N GLU A 30 5.56 5.66 2.88
CA GLU A 30 5.13 5.23 4.21
C GLU A 30 5.46 3.76 4.48
N VAL A 31 5.24 2.87 3.50
CA VAL A 31 5.64 1.46 3.61
C VAL A 31 7.16 1.31 3.83
N ALA A 32 7.96 2.12 3.14
CA ALA A 32 9.40 2.14 3.33
C ALA A 32 9.79 2.61 4.75
N SER A 33 9.17 3.66 5.27
CA SER A 33 9.39 4.16 6.63
C SER A 33 9.02 3.11 7.69
N VAL A 34 7.88 2.45 7.57
CA VAL A 34 7.45 1.38 8.48
C VAL A 34 8.46 0.22 8.48
N THR A 35 8.94 -0.17 7.30
CA THR A 35 9.93 -1.25 7.16
C THR A 35 11.26 -0.88 7.81
N GLU A 36 11.74 0.36 7.62
CA GLU A 36 12.98 0.86 8.21
C GLU A 36 12.89 0.99 9.74
N ALA A 37 11.78 1.52 10.25
CA ALA A 37 11.53 1.63 11.69
C ALA A 37 11.45 0.25 12.35
N ALA A 38 10.78 -0.72 11.70
CA ALA A 38 10.75 -2.11 12.14
C ALA A 38 12.15 -2.74 12.16
N HIS A 39 12.92 -2.60 11.08
CA HIS A 39 14.27 -3.16 11.01
C HIS A 39 15.22 -2.51 12.04
N SER A 40 15.02 -1.22 12.34
CA SER A 40 15.78 -0.48 13.35
C SER A 40 15.34 -0.76 14.80
N GLY A 41 14.35 -1.63 15.03
CA GLY A 41 13.79 -1.92 16.36
C GLY A 41 12.98 -0.76 16.96
N ARG A 42 12.65 0.27 16.17
CA ARG A 42 11.81 1.42 16.55
C ARG A 42 10.34 1.07 16.35
N TYR A 43 9.89 -0.03 16.95
CA TYR A 43 8.57 -0.60 16.67
C TYR A 43 7.40 0.31 17.05
N GLN A 44 7.57 1.17 18.06
CA GLN A 44 6.55 2.15 18.45
C GLN A 44 6.41 3.29 17.43
N GLU A 45 7.51 3.69 16.79
CA GLU A 45 7.49 4.64 15.68
C GLU A 45 6.87 4.00 14.44
N ALA A 46 7.25 2.75 14.13
CA ALA A 46 6.68 1.98 13.05
C ALA A 46 5.16 1.82 13.17
N LEU A 47 4.63 1.60 14.39
CA LEU A 47 3.18 1.54 14.62
C LEU A 47 2.49 2.86 14.32
N ARG A 48 3.06 3.99 14.76
CA ARG A 48 2.49 5.32 14.48
C ARG A 48 2.48 5.62 12.99
N ASP A 49 3.56 5.31 12.28
CA ASP A 49 3.64 5.51 10.83
C ASP A 49 2.64 4.62 10.08
N LEU A 50 2.41 3.41 10.57
CA LEU A 50 1.42 2.49 10.02
C LEU A 50 -0.03 2.96 10.27
N ASP A 51 -0.30 3.57 11.42
CA ASP A 51 -1.61 4.18 11.72
C ASP A 51 -1.90 5.35 10.76
N ASN A 52 -0.91 6.22 10.54
CA ASN A 52 -1.04 7.32 9.56
C ASN A 52 -1.31 6.79 8.14
N LEU A 53 -0.62 5.72 7.73
CA LEU A 53 -0.84 5.08 6.43
C LEU A 53 -2.28 4.57 6.27
N ALA A 54 -2.87 4.02 7.34
CA ALA A 54 -4.26 3.56 7.33
C ALA A 54 -5.25 4.72 7.11
N GLU A 55 -5.08 5.82 7.85
CA GLU A 55 -5.94 7.02 7.72
C GLU A 55 -5.87 7.63 6.31
N ARG A 56 -4.66 7.66 5.72
CA ARG A 56 -4.46 8.18 4.37
C ARG A 56 -5.06 7.29 3.28
N LEU A 57 -5.02 5.98 3.48
CA LEU A 57 -5.68 5.02 2.59
C LEU A 57 -7.19 5.19 2.63
N GLU A 58 -7.77 5.33 3.82
CA GLU A 58 -9.20 5.58 4.01
C GLU A 58 -9.62 6.88 3.32
N THR A 59 -8.89 7.98 3.57
CA THR A 59 -9.12 9.27 2.91
C THR A 59 -9.08 9.14 1.38
N ALA A 60 -8.05 8.48 0.84
CA ALA A 60 -7.92 8.28 -0.61
C ALA A 60 -9.04 7.41 -1.20
N ALA A 61 -9.61 6.49 -0.41
CA ALA A 61 -10.77 5.71 -0.83
C ALA A 61 -12.07 6.53 -0.80
N GLU A 62 -12.24 7.39 0.21
CA GLU A 62 -13.36 8.33 0.31
C GLU A 62 -13.35 9.37 -0.83
N GLU A 63 -12.17 9.84 -1.21
CA GLU A 63 -11.97 10.77 -2.34
C GLU A 63 -12.13 10.08 -3.71
N GLY A 64 -12.13 8.74 -3.75
CA GLY A 64 -12.29 7.94 -4.95
C GLY A 64 -10.98 7.67 -5.73
N ASP A 65 -9.85 8.12 -5.20
CA ASP A 65 -8.50 7.88 -5.74
C ASP A 65 -8.09 6.41 -5.61
N VAL A 66 -8.70 5.70 -4.67
CA VAL A 66 -8.53 4.26 -4.44
C VAL A 66 -9.89 3.56 -4.47
N SER A 67 -10.01 2.47 -5.23
CA SER A 67 -11.24 1.68 -5.22
C SER A 67 -11.42 0.93 -3.89
N GLN A 68 -12.66 0.73 -3.43
CA GLN A 68 -12.97 -0.06 -2.22
C GLN A 68 -12.25 -1.42 -2.19
N THR A 69 -12.31 -2.20 -3.28
CA THR A 69 -11.60 -3.50 -3.35
C THR A 69 -10.08 -3.37 -3.16
N ARG A 70 -9.49 -2.23 -3.53
CA ARG A 70 -8.07 -1.97 -3.32
C ARG A 70 -7.79 -1.47 -1.90
N GLU A 71 -8.64 -0.64 -1.35
CA GLU A 71 -8.60 -0.21 0.05
C GLU A 71 -8.68 -1.42 0.98
N GLU A 72 -9.71 -2.27 0.86
CA GLU A 72 -9.85 -3.52 1.63
C GLU A 72 -8.58 -4.39 1.61
N ARG A 73 -7.97 -4.55 0.44
CA ARG A 73 -6.75 -5.36 0.27
C ARG A 73 -5.53 -4.74 0.96
N ILE A 74 -5.40 -3.42 0.91
CA ILE A 74 -4.28 -2.71 1.54
C ILE A 74 -4.51 -2.64 3.06
N SER A 75 -5.74 -2.39 3.52
CA SER A 75 -6.14 -2.43 4.94
C SER A 75 -5.80 -3.78 5.57
N ALA A 76 -6.12 -4.89 4.89
CA ALA A 76 -5.75 -6.23 5.38
C ALA A 76 -4.23 -6.44 5.50
N ALA A 77 -3.45 -5.86 4.59
CA ALA A 77 -1.99 -5.91 4.67
C ALA A 77 -1.44 -5.04 5.80
N ILE A 78 -2.02 -3.86 6.01
CA ILE A 78 -1.70 -2.96 7.14
C ILE A 78 -1.95 -3.68 8.47
N ASP A 79 -3.10 -4.32 8.63
CA ASP A 79 -3.43 -5.06 9.86
C ASP A 79 -2.44 -6.20 10.15
N ALA A 80 -1.99 -6.92 9.11
CA ALA A 80 -0.99 -7.97 9.27
C ALA A 80 0.37 -7.42 9.75
N VAL A 81 0.77 -6.24 9.26
CA VAL A 81 1.99 -5.56 9.72
C VAL A 81 1.81 -5.05 11.15
N ARG A 82 0.64 -4.50 11.50
CA ARG A 82 0.34 -4.03 12.86
C ARG A 82 0.49 -5.16 13.87
N LEU A 83 -0.13 -6.31 13.60
CA LEU A 83 -0.01 -7.50 14.44
C LEU A 83 1.45 -7.97 14.60
N SER A 84 2.23 -7.89 13.53
CA SER A 84 3.65 -8.26 13.57
C SER A 84 4.47 -7.30 14.46
N LEU A 85 4.24 -5.99 14.34
CA LEU A 85 4.90 -4.97 15.17
C LEU A 85 4.49 -5.08 16.65
N GLU A 86 3.21 -5.32 16.93
CA GLU A 86 2.72 -5.53 18.30
C GLU A 86 3.35 -6.77 18.95
N ALA A 87 3.50 -7.86 18.19
CA ALA A 87 4.18 -9.07 18.66
C ALA A 87 5.64 -8.79 19.02
N GLU A 88 6.37 -8.07 18.16
CA GLU A 88 7.75 -7.67 18.42
C GLU A 88 7.87 -6.77 19.66
N ILE A 89 6.96 -5.81 19.85
CA ILE A 89 6.91 -4.98 21.06
C ILE A 89 6.66 -5.82 22.31
N ALA A 90 5.79 -6.82 22.22
CA ALA A 90 5.49 -7.71 23.34
C ALA A 90 6.70 -8.59 23.71
N LEU A 91 7.53 -8.98 22.75
CA LEU A 91 8.77 -9.73 22.98
C LEU A 91 9.88 -8.90 23.64
N GLN A 92 9.84 -7.57 23.50
CA GLN A 92 10.82 -6.66 24.12
C GLN A 92 10.50 -6.28 25.57
N LYS A 93 9.33 -6.66 26.09
CA LYS A 93 8.92 -6.43 27.49
C LYS A 93 9.34 -7.56 28.40
#